data_AF-A0A3B9GHT3-F1
#
_entry.id   AF-A0A3B9GHT3-F1
#
_cell.length_a   1.000
_cell.length_b   1.000
_cell.length_c   1.000
_cell.angle_alpha   90.00
_cell.angle_beta   90.00
_cell.angle_gamma   90.00
#
_symmetry.space_group_name_H-M   'P 1'
#
loop_
_entity.id
_entity.type
_entity.pdbx_description
1 polymer ?
#
loop_
_entity_poly.entity_id
_entity_poly.type
_entity_poly.pdbx_seq_one_letter_code
_entity_poly.pdbx_strand_id
1 'polypeptide(L)'
;SVENVLMVKGDVDFRVGHIMFPGDVVIEGGVAAGFKVYSGGSISIKETMDAFDVSAKKDLLCAQGIIGKEQGFVRVGGNLKAKFMENARCAVRGDVEIPGSIVGSSLYVLGRLSMGDKGRIVGGEVHATHGVLCGWIGGPTRPLTVINAGVDFTIQQKLDKAAEELQEHSLKLARLEAILKQRPEESIKKLRDQAHEKMKSLADNVADLAKRVDIDDGAIVEARGGVYPGCTITICHIRISIEEALKKTRFRLDRNANKIIVEH
;
A
#
# COMPACT_ATOMS: atom_id res chain seq x y z
N SER A 1 10.90 26.53 -26.80
CA SER A 1 10.58 25.26 -26.15
C SER A 1 10.90 25.39 -24.69
N VAL A 2 9.93 25.18 -23.79
CA VAL A 2 10.17 25.28 -22.35
C VAL A 2 10.82 23.97 -21.92
N GLU A 3 12.05 24.03 -21.39
CA GLU A 3 12.71 22.86 -20.83
C GLU A 3 11.98 22.47 -19.54
N ASN A 4 11.13 21.44 -19.63
CA ASN A 4 10.34 20.92 -18.52
C ASN A 4 11.15 19.96 -17.64
N VAL A 5 12.46 20.16 -17.52
CA VAL A 5 13.35 19.26 -16.76
C VAL A 5 14.25 20.08 -15.84
N LEU A 6 14.21 19.79 -14.54
CA LEU A 6 15.14 20.32 -13.56
C LEU A 6 16.25 19.31 -13.33
N MET A 7 17.50 19.70 -13.60
CA MET A 7 18.68 18.87 -13.35
C MET A 7 19.44 19.37 -12.13
N VAL A 8 19.60 18.50 -11.13
CA VAL A 8 20.40 18.73 -9.92
C VAL A 8 21.68 17.92 -10.04
N LYS A 9 22.80 18.63 -10.26
CA LYS A 9 24.14 18.04 -10.36
C LYS A 9 24.71 17.82 -8.97
N GLY A 10 24.30 16.72 -8.33
CA GLY A 10 24.71 16.34 -6.98
C GLY A 10 23.54 15.95 -6.09
N ASP A 11 23.76 16.02 -4.79
CA ASP A 11 22.78 15.62 -3.77
C ASP A 11 21.77 16.71 -3.46
N VAL A 12 20.57 16.28 -3.10
CA VAL A 12 19.58 17.16 -2.45
C VAL A 12 19.89 17.21 -0.96
N ASP A 13 20.60 18.24 -0.56
CA ASP A 13 21.07 18.49 0.81
C ASP A 13 20.79 19.94 1.24
N PHE A 14 21.43 20.41 2.33
CA PHE A 14 21.26 21.79 2.82
C PHE A 14 21.71 22.86 1.82
N ARG A 15 22.52 22.53 0.82
CA ARG A 15 23.01 23.45 -0.21
C ARG A 15 21.98 23.63 -1.32
N VAL A 16 21.29 22.55 -1.70
CA VAL A 16 20.25 22.56 -2.73
C VAL A 16 18.88 22.93 -2.15
N GLY A 17 18.55 22.40 -0.97
CA GLY A 17 17.25 22.60 -0.32
C GLY A 17 16.16 21.69 -0.87
N HIS A 18 14.90 21.99 -0.51
CA HIS A 18 13.74 21.24 -1.01
C HIS A 18 13.47 21.54 -2.48
N ILE A 19 12.97 20.54 -3.21
CA ILE A 19 12.65 20.67 -4.64
C ILE A 19 11.14 20.65 -4.82
N MET A 20 10.60 21.66 -5.49
CA MET A 20 9.23 21.65 -6.03
C MET A 20 9.27 22.11 -7.47
N PHE A 21 9.02 21.20 -8.41
CA PHE A 21 9.12 21.49 -9.84
C PHE A 21 7.93 20.91 -10.60
N PRO A 22 7.27 21.66 -11.51
CA PRO A 22 6.10 21.17 -12.23
C PRO A 22 6.43 20.17 -13.35
N GLY A 23 7.67 20.14 -13.83
CA GLY A 23 8.15 19.19 -14.84
C GLY A 23 8.87 17.99 -14.23
N ASP A 24 9.74 17.36 -15.01
CA ASP A 24 10.56 16.23 -14.58
C ASP A 24 11.76 16.70 -13.75
N VAL A 25 12.21 15.89 -12.79
CA VAL A 25 13.35 16.19 -11.92
C VAL A 25 14.39 15.07 -12.08
N VAL A 26 15.63 15.44 -12.38
CA VAL A 26 16.76 14.53 -12.48
C VAL A 26 17.81 14.92 -11.43
N ILE A 27 18.07 14.04 -10.48
CA ILE A 27 19.05 14.20 -9.41
C ILE A 27 20.19 13.23 -9.69
N GLU A 28 21.37 13.78 -9.97
CA GLU A 28 22.56 12.97 -10.27
C GLU A 28 23.21 12.35 -9.03
N GLY A 29 22.92 12.87 -7.84
CA GLY A 29 23.30 12.30 -6.57
C GLY A 29 22.14 11.59 -5.86
N GLY A 30 22.16 11.65 -4.54
CA GLY A 30 21.12 11.16 -3.65
C GLY A 30 20.23 12.26 -3.09
N VAL A 31 19.29 11.86 -2.24
CA VAL A 31 18.47 12.78 -1.44
C VAL A 31 18.77 12.51 0.01
N ALA A 32 19.26 13.53 0.73
CA ALA A 32 19.59 13.42 2.14
C ALA A 32 18.31 13.38 3.00
N ALA A 33 18.45 12.91 4.24
CA ALA A 33 17.33 12.82 5.17
C ALA A 33 16.67 14.18 5.45
N GLY A 34 15.35 14.19 5.55
CA GLY A 34 14.56 15.38 5.88
C GLY A 34 14.26 16.31 4.70
N PHE A 35 14.74 16.00 3.49
CA PHE A 35 14.45 16.79 2.30
C PHE A 35 13.18 16.32 1.59
N LYS A 36 12.43 17.29 1.07
CA LYS A 36 11.22 17.07 0.29
C LYS A 36 11.48 17.27 -1.19
N VAL A 37 10.98 16.36 -2.01
CA VAL A 37 11.13 16.42 -3.46
C VAL A 37 9.77 16.17 -4.11
N TYR A 38 9.22 17.21 -4.75
CA TYR A 38 7.96 17.16 -5.46
C TYR A 38 8.20 17.46 -6.94
N SER A 39 7.70 16.56 -7.78
CA SER A 39 7.73 16.66 -9.23
C SER A 39 6.32 16.55 -9.80
N GLY A 40 5.95 17.52 -10.63
CA GLY A 40 4.74 17.46 -11.45
C GLY A 40 4.85 16.49 -12.64
N GLY A 41 6.07 16.01 -12.92
CA GLY A 41 6.37 14.94 -13.85
C GLY A 41 6.95 13.71 -13.15
N SER A 42 8.04 13.19 -13.72
CA SER A 42 8.81 12.05 -13.19
C SER A 42 9.97 12.52 -12.31
N ILE A 43 10.50 11.63 -11.48
CA ILE A 43 11.71 11.84 -10.68
C ILE A 43 12.71 10.73 -11.04
N SER A 44 13.95 11.12 -11.34
CA SER A 44 15.06 10.18 -11.53
C SER A 44 16.20 10.53 -10.57
N ILE A 45 16.65 9.53 -9.79
CA ILE A 45 17.70 9.66 -8.78
C ILE A 45 18.74 8.58 -9.07
N LYS A 46 20.01 8.97 -9.23
CA LYS A 46 21.09 8.01 -9.53
C LYS A 46 21.61 7.27 -8.31
N GLU A 47 21.51 7.85 -7.12
CA GLU A 47 21.95 7.20 -5.88
C GLU A 47 20.77 6.77 -4.99
N THR A 48 21.04 6.57 -3.71
CA THR A 48 20.01 6.27 -2.71
C THR A 48 19.25 7.53 -2.33
N MET A 49 17.99 7.35 -1.97
CA MET A 49 17.16 8.42 -1.45
C MET A 49 16.70 8.06 -0.03
N ASP A 50 16.98 8.97 0.91
CA ASP A 50 16.23 8.99 2.16
C ASP A 50 14.82 9.53 1.84
N ALA A 51 13.84 8.63 1.78
CA ALA A 51 12.45 8.99 1.62
C ALA A 51 12.00 9.70 2.90
N PHE A 52 11.78 11.02 2.83
CA PHE A 52 11.09 11.76 3.88
C PHE A 52 9.68 12.14 3.40
N ASP A 53 9.59 13.01 2.41
CA ASP A 53 8.33 13.30 1.71
C ASP A 53 8.61 13.54 0.23
N VAL A 54 8.42 12.48 -0.57
CA VAL A 54 8.78 12.46 -1.99
C VAL A 54 7.54 12.14 -2.82
N SER A 55 7.28 12.93 -3.84
CA SER A 55 6.10 12.78 -4.68
C SER A 55 6.41 13.00 -6.16
N ALA A 56 6.18 11.99 -6.97
CA ALA A 56 6.20 12.07 -8.43
C ALA A 56 4.79 11.88 -8.97
N LYS A 57 4.30 12.81 -9.80
CA LYS A 57 3.00 12.63 -10.47
C LYS A 57 3.02 11.54 -11.54
N LYS A 58 4.17 11.30 -12.15
CA LYS A 58 4.41 10.21 -13.10
C LYS A 58 5.31 9.16 -12.44
N ASP A 59 6.44 8.84 -13.04
CA ASP A 59 7.30 7.72 -12.63
C ASP A 59 8.37 8.16 -11.63
N LEU A 60 8.80 7.23 -10.78
CA LEU A 60 9.95 7.40 -9.90
C LEU A 60 10.99 6.32 -10.21
N LEU A 61 12.17 6.73 -10.63
CA LEU A 61 13.33 5.87 -10.83
C LEU A 61 14.38 6.22 -9.78
N CYS A 62 14.65 5.29 -8.88
CA CYS A 62 15.79 5.35 -7.97
C CYS A 62 16.77 4.25 -8.39
N ALA A 63 17.93 4.59 -8.94
CA ALA A 63 18.84 3.57 -9.46
C ALA A 63 19.44 2.69 -8.34
N GLN A 64 19.49 3.21 -7.10
CA GLN A 64 19.81 2.43 -5.90
C GLN A 64 18.54 2.19 -5.07
N GLY A 65 18.55 2.47 -3.77
CA GLY A 65 17.48 2.12 -2.86
C GLY A 65 16.75 3.31 -2.24
N ILE A 66 15.58 3.00 -1.69
CA ILE A 66 14.74 3.93 -0.93
C ILE A 66 14.83 3.57 0.54
N ILE A 67 15.23 4.52 1.38
CA ILE A 67 15.41 4.32 2.82
C ILE A 67 14.48 5.30 3.54
N GLY A 68 13.50 4.81 4.31
CA GLY A 68 12.48 5.66 4.92
C GLY A 68 12.68 5.98 6.40
N LYS A 69 13.51 5.19 7.11
CA LYS A 69 13.74 5.32 8.57
C LYS A 69 12.43 5.47 9.35
N GLU A 70 11.40 4.69 8.98
CA GLU A 70 10.04 4.62 9.56
C GLU A 70 9.14 5.85 9.36
N GLN A 71 9.68 7.01 8.98
CA GLN A 71 8.91 8.24 8.75
C GLN A 71 8.76 8.60 7.28
N GLY A 72 9.36 7.81 6.39
CA GLY A 72 9.42 8.11 4.97
C GLY A 72 8.14 7.80 4.21
N PHE A 73 7.61 8.81 3.54
CA PHE A 73 6.45 8.68 2.65
C PHE A 73 6.83 8.98 1.20
N VAL A 74 6.58 8.01 0.32
CA VAL A 74 6.80 8.13 -1.13
C VAL A 74 5.48 7.94 -1.86
N ARG A 75 5.13 8.86 -2.75
CA ARG A 75 3.92 8.80 -3.57
C ARG A 75 4.29 8.86 -5.05
N VAL A 76 3.82 7.90 -5.83
CA VAL A 76 4.14 7.78 -7.26
C VAL A 76 2.86 7.58 -8.05
N GLY A 77 2.58 8.48 -8.99
CA GLY A 77 1.37 8.43 -9.81
C GLY A 77 1.47 7.49 -11.01
N GLY A 78 2.68 7.12 -11.43
CA GLY A 78 2.99 6.12 -12.44
C GLY A 78 3.73 4.94 -11.84
N ASN A 79 4.82 4.52 -12.47
CA ASN A 79 5.61 3.34 -12.10
C ASN A 79 6.76 3.68 -11.15
N LEU A 80 7.14 2.72 -10.31
CA LEU A 80 8.31 2.83 -9.43
C LEU A 80 9.35 1.79 -9.81
N LYS A 81 10.60 2.22 -9.96
CA LYS A 81 11.74 1.32 -10.09
C LYS A 81 12.81 1.69 -9.06
N ALA A 82 13.16 0.73 -8.20
CA ALA A 82 14.20 0.90 -7.19
C ALA A 82 14.93 -0.43 -6.96
N LYS A 83 16.23 -0.42 -6.67
CA LYS A 83 16.99 -1.65 -6.37
C LYS A 83 16.54 -2.31 -5.07
N PHE A 84 16.27 -1.53 -4.03
CA PHE A 84 15.78 -2.03 -2.74
C PHE A 84 14.96 -0.96 -2.01
N MET A 85 14.19 -1.36 -1.00
CA MET A 85 13.40 -0.49 -0.15
C MET A 85 13.50 -0.94 1.31
N GLU A 86 13.75 0.00 2.22
CA GLU A 86 13.95 -0.29 3.64
C GLU A 86 13.23 0.72 4.54
N ASN A 87 12.46 0.21 5.50
CA ASN A 87 11.74 0.97 6.52
C ASN A 87 10.99 2.19 5.95
N ALA A 88 10.33 2.03 4.80
CA ALA A 88 9.66 3.10 4.08
C ALA A 88 8.19 2.78 3.83
N ARG A 89 7.37 3.83 3.71
CA ARG A 89 5.99 3.72 3.25
C ARG A 89 5.85 4.29 1.85
N CYS A 90 5.46 3.45 0.90
CA CYS A 90 5.36 3.84 -0.50
C CYS A 90 3.99 3.50 -1.08
N ALA A 91 3.38 4.45 -1.78
CA ALA A 91 2.13 4.27 -2.50
C ALA A 91 2.34 4.56 -3.99
N VAL A 92 2.06 3.58 -4.83
CA VAL A 92 2.31 3.59 -6.28
C VAL A 92 1.02 3.23 -7.02
N ARG A 93 0.65 4.01 -8.03
CA ARG A 93 -0.55 3.75 -8.84
C ARG A 93 -0.29 2.83 -10.03
N GLY A 94 0.93 2.78 -10.54
CA GLY A 94 1.35 1.87 -11.60
C GLY A 94 2.03 0.61 -11.05
N ASP A 95 2.93 0.06 -11.85
CA ASP A 95 3.72 -1.11 -11.52
C ASP A 95 4.96 -0.76 -10.70
N VAL A 96 5.44 -1.74 -9.92
CA VAL A 96 6.64 -1.61 -9.10
C VAL A 96 7.66 -2.68 -9.48
N GLU A 97 8.89 -2.27 -9.78
CA GLU A 97 10.02 -3.15 -10.03
C GLU A 97 11.09 -2.96 -8.96
N ILE A 98 11.24 -3.96 -8.07
CA ILE A 98 12.27 -3.95 -7.02
C ILE A 98 13.07 -5.26 -7.04
N PRO A 99 14.20 -5.34 -7.76
CA PRO A 99 14.90 -6.60 -7.93
C PRO A 99 15.61 -7.13 -6.67
N GLY A 100 15.97 -6.26 -5.73
CA GLY A 100 16.78 -6.59 -4.55
C GLY A 100 15.98 -7.03 -3.33
N SER A 101 15.56 -6.11 -2.48
CA SER A 101 14.84 -6.47 -1.25
C SER A 101 13.90 -5.37 -0.79
N ILE A 102 12.80 -5.79 -0.16
CA ILE A 102 11.87 -4.94 0.57
C ILE A 102 11.96 -5.37 2.03
N VAL A 103 12.38 -4.48 2.92
CA VAL A 103 12.63 -4.79 4.34
C VAL A 103 11.84 -3.83 5.22
N GLY A 104 11.06 -4.37 6.16
CA GLY A 104 10.36 -3.58 7.19
C GLY A 104 9.49 -2.45 6.63
N SER A 105 8.92 -2.64 5.44
CA SER A 105 8.31 -1.55 4.68
C SER A 105 6.83 -1.79 4.40
N SER A 106 6.07 -0.72 4.24
CA SER A 106 4.68 -0.74 3.79
C SER A 106 4.59 -0.28 2.34
N LEU A 107 4.36 -1.21 1.41
CA LEU A 107 4.26 -0.94 -0.02
C LEU A 107 2.83 -1.15 -0.50
N TYR A 108 2.23 -0.11 -1.09
CA TYR A 108 0.88 -0.15 -1.65
C TYR A 108 0.94 0.10 -3.15
N VAL A 109 0.50 -0.88 -3.94
CA VAL A 109 0.62 -0.91 -5.40
C VAL A 109 -0.73 -1.22 -6.01
N LEU A 110 -1.23 -0.34 -6.88
CA LEU A 110 -2.43 -0.62 -7.69
C LEU A 110 -2.11 -1.47 -8.92
N GLY A 111 -0.85 -1.47 -9.36
CA GLY A 111 -0.34 -2.37 -10.40
C GLY A 111 0.10 -3.73 -9.87
N ARG A 112 1.15 -4.26 -10.51
CA ARG A 112 1.85 -5.48 -10.12
C ARG A 112 3.17 -5.15 -9.42
N LEU A 113 3.53 -5.94 -8.40
CA LEU A 113 4.89 -5.95 -7.86
C LEU A 113 5.72 -7.05 -8.54
N SER A 114 6.84 -6.65 -9.15
CA SER A 114 7.83 -7.55 -9.72
C SER A 114 9.18 -7.39 -9.03
N MET A 115 9.71 -8.48 -8.51
CA MET A 115 11.07 -8.55 -7.98
C MET A 115 11.90 -9.54 -8.79
N GLY A 116 13.23 -9.49 -8.59
CA GLY A 116 14.15 -10.42 -9.22
C GLY A 116 14.07 -11.81 -8.59
N ASP A 117 14.71 -12.80 -9.21
CA ASP A 117 14.70 -14.19 -8.71
C ASP A 117 15.32 -14.34 -7.31
N LYS A 118 16.25 -13.45 -6.96
CA LYS A 118 16.86 -13.36 -5.62
C LYS A 118 16.17 -12.33 -4.72
N GLY A 119 15.11 -11.70 -5.23
CA GLY A 119 14.34 -10.66 -4.57
C GLY A 119 13.71 -11.16 -3.28
N ARG A 120 13.78 -10.41 -2.18
CA ARG A 120 13.21 -10.84 -0.89
C ARG A 120 12.30 -9.78 -0.28
N ILE A 121 11.16 -10.21 0.27
CA ILE A 121 10.27 -9.39 1.08
C ILE A 121 10.41 -9.86 2.53
N VAL A 122 10.94 -9.01 3.41
CA VAL A 122 11.29 -9.38 4.79
C VAL A 122 10.69 -8.36 5.75
N GLY A 123 9.55 -8.71 6.32
CA GLY A 123 8.84 -7.85 7.27
C GLY A 123 8.09 -6.69 6.61
N GLY A 124 6.99 -6.29 7.26
CA GLY A 124 6.10 -5.24 6.78
C GLY A 124 4.93 -5.80 5.98
N GLU A 125 4.31 -4.93 5.20
CA GLU A 125 3.08 -5.21 4.45
C GLU A 125 3.24 -4.81 2.99
N VAL A 126 2.80 -5.67 2.09
CA VAL A 126 2.80 -5.41 0.65
C VAL A 126 1.40 -5.64 0.12
N HIS A 127 0.82 -4.61 -0.48
CA HIS A 127 -0.45 -4.66 -1.18
C HIS A 127 -0.18 -4.51 -2.67
N ALA A 128 -0.60 -5.48 -3.47
CA ALA A 128 -0.47 -5.41 -4.94
C ALA A 128 -1.74 -5.95 -5.61
N THR A 129 -2.51 -5.06 -6.24
CA THR A 129 -3.82 -5.42 -6.80
C THR A 129 -3.71 -6.52 -7.85
N HIS A 130 -2.75 -6.45 -8.78
CA HIS A 130 -2.55 -7.46 -9.83
C HIS A 130 -1.58 -8.60 -9.45
N GLY A 131 -1.19 -8.67 -8.18
CA GLY A 131 -0.35 -9.74 -7.65
C GLY A 131 1.13 -9.39 -7.49
N VAL A 132 1.88 -10.38 -6.99
CA VAL A 132 3.27 -10.25 -6.54
C VAL A 132 4.11 -11.36 -7.15
N LEU A 133 5.23 -10.98 -7.77
CA LEU A 133 6.28 -11.91 -8.20
C LEU A 133 7.55 -11.63 -7.42
N CYS A 134 8.05 -12.60 -6.67
CA CYS A 134 9.28 -12.46 -5.90
C CYS A 134 10.08 -13.76 -5.79
N GLY A 135 11.33 -13.63 -5.35
CA GLY A 135 12.16 -14.78 -5.02
C GLY A 135 11.73 -15.40 -3.69
N TRP A 136 11.74 -14.60 -2.62
CA TRP A 136 11.48 -15.08 -1.27
C TRP A 136 10.52 -14.17 -0.50
N ILE A 137 9.63 -14.78 0.27
CA ILE A 137 8.73 -14.08 1.20
C ILE A 137 9.08 -14.50 2.62
N GLY A 138 9.27 -13.51 3.49
CA GLY A 138 9.71 -13.67 4.86
C GLY A 138 11.21 -13.87 5.00
N GLY A 139 11.64 -14.17 6.22
CA GLY A 139 13.03 -14.40 6.56
C GLY A 139 13.21 -15.38 7.71
N PRO A 140 14.45 -15.81 7.97
CA PRO A 140 14.76 -16.80 9.02
C PRO A 140 14.42 -16.31 10.43
N THR A 141 14.40 -14.99 10.64
CA THR A 141 14.01 -14.34 11.90
C THR A 141 12.49 -14.25 12.10
N ARG A 142 11.68 -14.85 11.19
CA ARG A 142 10.21 -14.83 11.18
C ARG A 142 9.61 -13.43 11.45
N PRO A 143 10.03 -12.38 10.73
CA PRO A 143 9.39 -11.08 10.84
C PRO A 143 7.96 -11.18 10.30
N LEU A 144 7.03 -10.46 10.94
CA LEU A 144 5.64 -10.38 10.48
C LEU A 144 5.63 -9.82 9.04
N THR A 145 5.32 -10.69 8.08
CA THR A 145 5.32 -10.36 6.65
C THR A 145 3.93 -10.66 6.11
N VAL A 146 3.25 -9.61 5.66
CA VAL A 146 1.87 -9.70 5.15
C VAL A 146 1.85 -9.33 3.68
N ILE A 147 1.36 -10.23 2.84
CA ILE A 147 1.17 -9.98 1.41
C ILE A 147 -0.32 -9.98 1.14
N ASN A 148 -0.83 -8.91 0.55
CA ASN A 148 -2.22 -8.76 0.16
C ASN A 148 -2.28 -8.55 -1.37
N ALA A 149 -3.06 -9.37 -2.06
CA ALA A 149 -3.25 -9.29 -3.50
C ALA A 149 -4.74 -9.36 -3.89
N GLY A 150 -5.09 -8.90 -5.09
CA GLY A 150 -6.46 -8.94 -5.63
C GLY A 150 -7.39 -7.82 -5.15
N VAL A 151 -6.95 -7.01 -4.20
CA VAL A 151 -7.72 -5.92 -3.59
C VAL A 151 -7.15 -4.56 -3.94
N ASP A 152 -8.03 -3.59 -4.19
CA ASP A 152 -7.66 -2.17 -4.24
C ASP A 152 -7.49 -1.61 -2.83
N PHE A 153 -6.25 -1.30 -2.44
CA PHE A 153 -5.99 -0.72 -1.12
C PHE A 153 -6.66 0.64 -0.91
N THR A 154 -6.93 1.41 -1.97
CA THR A 154 -7.59 2.72 -1.85
C THR A 154 -9.08 2.57 -1.57
N ILE A 155 -9.71 1.54 -2.13
CA ILE A 155 -11.11 1.21 -1.83
C ILE A 155 -11.20 0.53 -0.48
N GLN A 156 -10.29 -0.40 -0.15
CA GLN A 156 -10.22 -1.02 1.17
C GLN A 156 -10.06 0.04 2.27
N GLN A 157 -9.15 1.00 2.11
CA GLN A 157 -8.95 2.06 3.11
C GLN A 157 -10.19 2.97 3.25
N LYS A 158 -10.94 3.20 2.17
CA LYS A 158 -12.23 3.92 2.23
C LYS A 158 -13.30 3.10 2.92
N LEU A 159 -13.33 1.79 2.67
CA LEU A 159 -14.24 0.86 3.30
C LEU A 159 -13.97 0.78 4.80
N ASP A 160 -12.72 0.62 5.21
CA ASP A 160 -12.32 0.57 6.61
C ASP A 160 -12.74 1.85 7.35
N LYS A 161 -12.49 3.03 6.75
CA LYS A 161 -12.95 4.31 7.30
C LYS A 161 -14.47 4.40 7.41
N ALA A 162 -15.19 4.02 6.36
CA ALA A 162 -16.65 4.05 6.35
C ALA A 162 -17.24 3.05 7.38
N ALA A 163 -16.58 1.90 7.59
CA ALA A 163 -16.96 0.91 8.57
C ALA A 163 -16.72 1.40 10.01
N GLU A 164 -15.59 2.06 10.27
CA GLU A 164 -15.31 2.72 11.56
C GLU A 164 -16.37 3.80 11.86
N GLU A 165 -16.68 4.65 10.88
CA GLU A 165 -17.72 5.68 11.02
C GLU A 165 -19.10 5.05 11.30
N LEU A 166 -19.45 3.96 10.61
CA LEU A 166 -20.69 3.22 10.84
C LEU A 166 -20.74 2.68 12.28
N GLN A 167 -19.64 2.08 12.76
CA GLN A 167 -19.56 1.54 14.11
C GLN A 167 -19.74 2.65 15.15
N GLU A 168 -19.07 3.80 14.99
CA GLU A 168 -19.28 4.95 15.88
C GLU A 168 -20.73 5.43 15.88
N HIS A 169 -21.35 5.54 14.70
CA HIS A 169 -22.73 6.00 14.59
C HIS A 169 -23.73 5.01 15.18
N SER A 170 -23.47 3.70 15.07
CA SER A 170 -24.28 2.66 15.72
C SER A 170 -24.24 2.76 17.25
N LEU A 171 -23.07 3.04 17.83
CA LEU A 171 -22.91 3.25 19.27
C LEU A 171 -23.62 4.53 19.73
N LYS A 172 -23.54 5.61 18.93
CA LYS A 172 -24.27 6.87 19.19
C LYS A 172 -25.79 6.64 19.16
N LEU A 173 -26.29 5.88 18.19
CA LEU A 173 -27.71 5.47 18.11
C LEU A 173 -28.14 4.67 19.33
N ALA A 174 -27.39 3.64 19.72
CA ALA A 174 -27.72 2.83 20.89
C ALA A 174 -27.81 3.67 22.18
N ARG A 175 -26.93 4.68 22.33
CA ARG A 175 -26.99 5.65 23.45
C ARG A 175 -28.24 6.53 23.38
N LEU A 176 -28.57 7.07 22.20
CA LEU A 176 -29.78 7.89 22.02
C LEU A 176 -31.06 7.09 22.28
N GLU A 177 -31.11 5.81 21.87
CA GLU A 177 -32.23 4.92 22.14
C GLU A 177 -32.37 4.61 23.63
N ALA A 178 -31.26 4.44 24.36
CA ALA A 178 -31.27 4.27 25.81
C ALA A 178 -31.79 5.53 26.53
N ILE A 179 -31.40 6.72 26.07
CA ILE A 179 -31.89 8.00 26.62
C ILE A 179 -33.38 8.19 26.32
N LEU A 180 -33.84 7.87 25.10
CA LEU A 180 -35.26 7.94 24.71
C LEU A 180 -36.15 7.03 25.56
N LYS A 181 -35.65 5.84 25.96
CA LYS A 181 -36.36 4.95 26.89
C LYS A 181 -36.54 5.57 28.28
N GLN A 182 -35.63 6.45 28.70
CA GLN A 182 -35.69 7.13 29.99
C GLN A 182 -36.43 8.48 29.92
N ARG A 183 -36.33 9.19 28.79
CA ARG A 183 -36.95 10.49 28.53
C ARG A 183 -37.47 10.59 27.10
N PRO A 184 -38.78 10.46 26.87
CA PRO A 184 -39.36 10.57 25.54
C PRO A 184 -39.52 12.04 25.13
N GLU A 185 -38.42 12.69 24.76
CA GLU A 185 -38.42 14.02 24.15
C GLU A 185 -38.46 13.96 22.62
N GLU A 186 -39.24 14.84 21.98
CA GLU A 186 -39.36 14.91 20.51
C GLU A 186 -38.05 15.35 19.82
N SER A 187 -37.25 16.18 20.49
CA SER A 187 -35.91 16.59 20.04
C SER A 187 -35.00 15.38 19.84
N ILE A 188 -35.03 14.44 20.78
CA ILE A 188 -34.20 13.23 20.77
C ILE A 188 -34.72 12.23 19.73
N LYS A 189 -36.04 12.17 19.47
CA LYS A 189 -36.61 11.39 18.36
C LYS A 189 -36.09 11.86 17.00
N LYS A 190 -36.10 13.18 16.73
CA LYS A 190 -35.57 13.75 15.47
C LYS A 190 -34.08 13.46 15.30
N LEU A 191 -33.29 13.58 16.36
CA LEU A 191 -31.87 13.25 16.38
C LEU A 191 -31.61 11.75 16.11
N ARG A 192 -32.45 10.86 16.64
CA ARG A 192 -32.40 9.42 16.38
C ARG A 192 -32.72 9.11 14.92
N ASP A 193 -33.78 9.69 14.37
CA ASP A 193 -34.18 9.44 12.98
C ASP A 193 -33.11 9.93 11.99
N GLN A 194 -32.52 11.11 12.24
CA GLN A 194 -31.37 11.61 11.47
C GLN A 194 -30.13 10.71 11.58
N ALA A 195 -29.83 10.20 12.77
CA ALA A 195 -28.72 9.28 12.97
C ALA A 195 -28.97 7.92 12.28
N HIS A 196 -30.21 7.45 12.28
CA HIS A 196 -30.63 6.21 11.63
C HIS A 196 -30.55 6.32 10.10
N GLU A 197 -31.02 7.44 9.54
CA GLU A 197 -30.93 7.72 8.11
C GLU A 197 -29.47 7.84 7.63
N LYS A 198 -28.62 8.54 8.40
CA LYS A 198 -27.17 8.58 8.14
C LYS A 198 -26.55 7.18 8.20
N MET A 199 -26.85 6.40 9.23
CA MET A 199 -26.34 5.03 9.36
C MET A 199 -26.75 4.15 8.18
N LYS A 200 -28.00 4.28 7.71
CA LYS A 200 -28.48 3.54 6.53
C LYS A 200 -27.72 3.92 5.27
N SER A 201 -27.51 5.23 5.04
CA SER A 201 -26.71 5.70 3.90
C SER A 201 -25.24 5.24 3.96
N LEU A 202 -24.64 5.21 5.15
CA LEU A 202 -23.29 4.69 5.38
C LEU A 202 -23.24 3.17 5.14
N ALA A 203 -24.25 2.42 5.57
CA ALA A 203 -24.34 0.97 5.33
C ALA A 203 -24.45 0.65 3.84
N ASP A 204 -25.27 1.41 3.11
CA ASP A 204 -25.41 1.28 1.66
C ASP A 204 -24.07 1.61 0.95
N ASN A 205 -23.41 2.69 1.36
CA ASN A 205 -22.09 3.04 0.84
C ASN A 205 -21.03 1.95 1.12
N VAL A 206 -21.02 1.36 2.31
CA VAL A 206 -20.12 0.25 2.65
C VAL A 206 -20.42 -0.97 1.79
N ALA A 207 -21.70 -1.31 1.58
CA ALA A 207 -22.09 -2.43 0.73
C ALA A 207 -21.69 -2.21 -0.73
N ASP A 208 -21.79 -0.99 -1.24
CA ASP A 208 -21.38 -0.65 -2.61
C ASP A 208 -19.86 -0.60 -2.78
N LEU A 209 -19.14 -0.10 -1.78
CA LEU A 209 -17.67 -0.15 -1.77
C LEU A 209 -17.20 -1.60 -1.71
N ALA A 210 -17.78 -2.43 -0.83
CA ALA A 210 -17.43 -3.84 -0.68
C ALA A 210 -17.53 -4.63 -1.99
N LYS A 211 -18.56 -4.38 -2.79
CA LYS A 211 -18.71 -5.01 -4.13
C LYS A 211 -17.62 -4.61 -5.14
N ARG A 212 -16.91 -3.52 -4.89
CA ARG A 212 -15.88 -2.95 -5.79
C ARG A 212 -14.46 -3.12 -5.26
N VAL A 213 -14.30 -3.67 -4.06
CA VAL A 213 -12.99 -3.88 -3.41
C VAL A 213 -12.21 -4.98 -4.11
N ASP A 214 -12.88 -6.07 -4.48
CA ASP A 214 -12.31 -7.14 -5.27
C ASP A 214 -12.18 -6.68 -6.73
N ILE A 215 -10.95 -6.43 -7.17
CA ILE A 215 -10.65 -5.98 -8.53
C ILE A 215 -10.18 -7.13 -9.40
N ASP A 216 -9.31 -7.99 -8.85
CA ASP A 216 -8.61 -8.99 -9.63
C ASP A 216 -8.57 -10.34 -8.91
N ASP A 217 -9.58 -11.15 -9.18
CA ASP A 217 -9.62 -12.53 -8.69
C ASP A 217 -8.61 -13.45 -9.43
N GLY A 218 -7.95 -12.94 -10.47
CA GLY A 218 -6.82 -13.58 -11.15
C GLY A 218 -5.48 -13.26 -10.51
N ALA A 219 -5.45 -12.47 -9.42
CA ALA A 219 -4.22 -12.11 -8.75
C ALA A 219 -3.45 -13.35 -8.26
N ILE A 220 -2.15 -13.35 -8.53
CA ILE A 220 -1.24 -14.44 -8.22
C ILE A 220 -0.11 -13.91 -7.34
N VAL A 221 0.22 -14.66 -6.29
CA VAL A 221 1.44 -14.45 -5.50
C VAL A 221 2.40 -15.59 -5.82
N GLU A 222 3.52 -15.29 -6.47
CA GLU A 222 4.54 -16.27 -6.86
C GLU A 222 5.84 -16.01 -6.10
N ALA A 223 6.34 -17.04 -5.43
CA ALA A 223 7.61 -17.08 -4.72
C ALA A 223 8.52 -18.16 -5.32
N ARG A 224 9.43 -17.76 -6.21
CA ARG A 224 10.30 -18.67 -6.99
C ARG A 224 11.36 -19.40 -6.17
N GLY A 225 11.77 -18.83 -5.05
CA GLY A 225 12.69 -19.44 -4.09
C GLY A 225 11.90 -20.20 -3.02
N GLY A 226 11.10 -19.47 -2.26
CA GLY A 226 10.26 -20.04 -1.21
C GLY A 226 9.64 -19.02 -0.28
N VAL A 227 8.81 -19.50 0.63
CA VAL A 227 8.13 -18.72 1.66
C VAL A 227 8.54 -19.25 3.03
N TYR A 228 9.01 -18.35 3.90
CA TYR A 228 9.36 -18.67 5.27
C TYR A 228 8.11 -18.77 6.15
N PRO A 229 8.16 -19.55 7.24
CA PRO A 229 7.04 -19.64 8.17
C PRO A 229 6.82 -18.33 8.92
N GLY A 230 5.58 -18.06 9.31
CA GLY A 230 5.14 -16.81 9.94
C GLY A 230 4.69 -15.73 8.95
N CYS A 231 4.68 -16.03 7.65
CA CYS A 231 4.12 -15.14 6.63
C CYS A 231 2.60 -15.34 6.52
N THR A 232 1.87 -14.26 6.27
CA THR A 232 0.45 -14.31 5.92
C THR A 232 0.27 -13.81 4.50
N ILE A 233 -0.42 -14.59 3.68
CA ILE A 233 -0.77 -14.24 2.32
C ILE A 233 -2.29 -14.15 2.23
N THR A 234 -2.79 -13.03 1.73
CA THR A 234 -4.19 -12.78 1.49
C THR A 234 -4.41 -12.53 0.01
N ILE A 235 -5.36 -13.22 -0.59
CA ILE A 235 -5.81 -12.96 -1.97
C ILE A 235 -7.31 -12.70 -1.91
N CYS A 236 -7.74 -11.50 -2.33
CA CYS A 236 -9.08 -10.96 -2.15
C CYS A 236 -9.49 -10.97 -0.67
N HIS A 237 -10.39 -11.87 -0.27
CA HIS A 237 -10.87 -12.02 1.12
C HIS A 237 -10.38 -13.28 1.83
N ILE A 238 -9.54 -14.07 1.16
CA ILE A 238 -9.06 -15.34 1.69
C ILE A 238 -7.65 -15.17 2.21
N ARG A 239 -7.42 -15.55 3.46
CA ARG A 239 -6.11 -15.53 4.09
C ARG A 239 -5.57 -16.94 4.29
N ILE A 240 -4.28 -17.11 4.08
CA ILE A 240 -3.51 -18.29 4.43
C ILE A 240 -2.29 -17.87 5.26
N SER A 241 -2.09 -18.53 6.38
CA SER A 241 -0.88 -18.37 7.21
C SER A 241 0.06 -19.54 6.93
N ILE A 242 1.32 -19.22 6.70
CA ILE A 242 2.34 -20.21 6.37
C ILE A 242 3.00 -20.68 7.67
N GLU A 243 2.72 -21.92 8.08
CA GLU A 243 3.26 -22.51 9.32
C GLU A 243 4.62 -23.20 9.08
N GLU A 244 4.80 -23.78 7.89
CA GLU A 244 6.01 -24.49 7.48
C GLU A 244 6.65 -23.82 6.26
N ALA A 245 7.97 -23.96 6.12
CA ALA A 245 8.68 -23.37 4.99
C ALA A 245 8.29 -24.04 3.67
N LEU A 246 7.82 -23.25 2.71
CA LEU A 246 7.47 -23.72 1.37
C LEU A 246 8.58 -23.35 0.39
N LYS A 247 8.89 -24.23 -0.57
CA LYS A 247 9.85 -23.96 -1.64
C LYS A 247 9.09 -23.85 -2.96
N LYS A 248 9.50 -22.91 -3.82
CA LYS A 248 8.93 -22.69 -5.17
C LYS A 248 7.41 -22.78 -5.14
N THR A 249 6.76 -21.72 -4.68
CA THR A 249 5.30 -21.75 -4.51
C THR A 249 4.61 -20.67 -5.27
N ARG A 250 3.45 -21.02 -5.79
CA ARG A 250 2.53 -20.10 -6.42
C ARG A 250 1.18 -20.22 -5.73
N PHE A 251 0.69 -19.11 -5.23
CA PHE A 251 -0.60 -18.99 -4.57
C PHE A 251 -1.58 -18.37 -5.56
N ARG A 252 -2.71 -19.04 -5.77
CA ARG A 252 -3.80 -18.57 -6.64
C ARG A 252 -5.13 -18.78 -5.94
N LEU A 253 -6.05 -17.85 -6.15
CA LEU A 253 -7.43 -18.00 -5.70
C LEU A 253 -8.18 -19.00 -6.59
N ASP A 254 -8.84 -19.99 -5.97
CA ASP A 254 -9.87 -20.78 -6.62
C ASP A 254 -11.25 -20.31 -6.17
N ARG A 255 -11.96 -19.67 -7.09
CA ARG A 255 -13.32 -19.15 -6.87
C ARG A 255 -14.33 -20.26 -6.57
N ASN A 256 -14.16 -21.46 -7.13
CA ASN A 256 -15.13 -22.54 -6.95
C ASN A 256 -15.02 -23.15 -5.54
N ALA A 257 -13.80 -23.30 -5.06
CA ALA A 257 -13.51 -23.85 -3.74
C ALA A 257 -13.51 -22.79 -2.63
N ASN A 258 -13.54 -21.50 -3.00
CA ASN A 258 -13.32 -20.35 -2.12
C ASN A 258 -12.12 -20.59 -1.19
N LYS A 259 -10.98 -20.97 -1.79
CA LYS A 259 -9.72 -21.30 -1.11
C LYS A 259 -8.53 -20.87 -1.95
N ILE A 260 -7.41 -20.61 -1.28
CA ILE A 260 -6.12 -20.41 -1.95
C ILE A 260 -5.54 -21.79 -2.26
N ILE A 261 -5.25 -22.03 -3.54
CA ILE A 261 -4.50 -23.20 -4.00
C ILE A 261 -3.02 -22.84 -3.95
N VAL A 262 -2.23 -23.75 -3.38
CA VAL A 262 -0.77 -23.69 -3.38
C VAL A 262 -0.26 -24.66 -4.45
N GLU A 263 0.34 -24.12 -5.49
CA GLU A 263 1.01 -24.87 -6.56
C GLU A 263 2.53 -24.89 -6.27
N HIS A 264 3.19 -26.02 -6.55
CA HIS A 264 4.62 -26.27 -6.32
C HIS A 264 5.39 -26.45 -7.64
#